data_AF-A0AAU1Z2N2-F1
#
_entry.id   AF-A0AAU1Z2N2-F1
#
_cell.length_a   1.000
_cell.length_b   1.000
_cell.length_c   1.000
_cell.angle_alpha   90.00
_cell.angle_beta   90.00
_cell.angle_gamma   90.00
#
_symmetry.space_group_name_H-M   'P 1'
#
loop_
_entity.id
_entity.type
_entity.pdbx_description
1 polymer ?
#
loop_
_entity_poly.entity_id
_entity_poly.type
_entity_poly.pdbx_seq_one_letter_code
_entity_poly.pdbx_strand_id
1 'polypeptide(L)'
;MFDFGIVGYQPAWLDGRSDVAQEHGHRLRGLAGRTLTSVWMVWDLRDDEWFCDCPVLFDFDGEQVEINHQKLGDVSLTWNMIDPTRPVRWPGFDLQWRPEPLPGLQALRGLPLKGAELLEWTGGDVAQGNVDISFAFETGRVTVFNALDENGVSFDPPGPSQTVPPVPLTHSELRYRASSGWNPW
;
A
#
# COMPACT_ATOMS: atom_id res chain seq x y z
N MET A 1 16.41 0.92 13.29
CA MET A 1 15.14 0.74 12.57
C MET A 1 14.06 1.26 13.48
N PHE A 2 13.26 2.21 13.02
CA PHE A 2 12.21 2.84 13.82
C PHE A 2 10.91 2.05 13.62
N ASP A 3 10.26 1.66 14.72
CA ASP A 3 9.09 0.78 14.73
C ASP A 3 7.78 1.54 14.97
N PHE A 4 7.83 2.87 15.05
CA PHE A 4 6.67 3.76 15.26
C PHE A 4 5.89 3.42 16.55
N GLY A 5 6.52 2.74 17.51
CA GLY A 5 5.84 2.27 18.72
C GLY A 5 4.88 1.09 18.47
N ILE A 6 4.99 0.42 17.32
CA ILE A 6 4.16 -0.70 16.91
C ILE A 6 4.91 -2.00 17.17
N VAL A 7 4.37 -2.83 18.06
CA VAL A 7 5.04 -4.06 18.49
C VAL A 7 5.19 -5.04 17.34
N GLY A 8 6.44 -5.45 17.07
CA GLY A 8 6.76 -6.46 16.06
C GLY A 8 6.89 -5.91 14.64
N TYR A 9 6.59 -4.62 14.42
CA TYR A 9 6.72 -4.00 13.12
C TYR A 9 8.20 -3.84 12.73
N GLN A 10 8.55 -4.37 11.56
CA GLN A 10 9.91 -4.34 11.02
C GLN A 10 9.89 -3.85 9.56
N PRO A 11 9.83 -2.52 9.32
CA PRO A 11 9.78 -1.94 7.96
C PRO A 11 10.99 -2.20 7.05
N ALA A 12 10.76 -2.92 5.96
CA ALA A 12 11.58 -3.05 4.75
C ALA A 12 11.64 -1.79 3.87
N TRP A 13 12.53 -0.82 4.07
CA TRP A 13 12.58 0.37 3.21
C TRP A 13 13.18 0.08 1.84
N LEU A 14 12.39 0.31 0.79
CA LEU A 14 12.77 0.18 -0.62
C LEU A 14 12.63 1.54 -1.31
N ASP A 15 13.46 1.77 -2.32
CA ASP A 15 13.45 2.98 -3.14
C ASP A 15 13.17 2.62 -4.60
N GLY A 16 12.14 3.22 -5.17
CA GLY A 16 11.79 3.04 -6.57
C GLY A 16 11.05 1.75 -6.90
N ARG A 17 10.39 1.79 -8.06
CA ARG A 17 9.38 0.80 -8.47
C ARG A 17 9.97 -0.59 -8.68
N SER A 18 11.18 -0.68 -9.22
CA SER A 18 11.82 -1.96 -9.56
C SER A 18 12.10 -2.79 -8.32
N ASP A 19 12.55 -2.16 -7.23
CA ASP A 19 12.88 -2.83 -5.98
C ASP A 19 11.61 -3.34 -5.29
N VAL A 20 10.57 -2.49 -5.23
CA VAL A 20 9.24 -2.89 -4.72
C VAL A 20 8.64 -4.03 -5.55
N ALA A 21 8.74 -3.98 -6.88
CA ALA A 21 8.24 -5.03 -7.76
C ALA A 21 9.01 -6.35 -7.60
N GLN A 22 10.33 -6.28 -7.43
CA GLN A 22 11.18 -7.45 -7.20
C GLN A 22 10.84 -8.13 -5.87
N GLU A 23 10.72 -7.37 -4.79
CA GLU A 23 10.51 -7.91 -3.45
C GLU A 23 9.05 -8.36 -3.22
N HIS A 24 8.07 -7.54 -3.64
CA HIS A 24 6.67 -7.72 -3.26
C HIS A 24 5.73 -8.06 -4.43
N GLY A 25 6.20 -7.95 -5.68
CA GLY A 25 5.34 -8.05 -6.86
C GLY A 25 4.57 -9.36 -7.00
N HIS A 26 5.14 -10.50 -6.56
CA HIS A 26 4.41 -11.77 -6.54
C HIS A 26 3.25 -11.74 -5.53
N ARG A 27 3.50 -11.25 -4.31
CA ARG A 27 2.51 -11.23 -3.23
C ARG A 27 1.40 -10.23 -3.50
N LEU A 28 1.74 -9.04 -4.01
CA LEU A 28 0.77 -8.03 -4.47
C LEU A 28 -0.17 -8.58 -5.55
N ARG A 29 0.35 -9.32 -6.53
CA ARG A 29 -0.49 -9.96 -7.56
C ARG A 29 -1.36 -11.07 -6.99
N GLY A 30 -0.88 -11.79 -5.97
CA GLY A 30 -1.64 -12.81 -5.25
C GLY A 30 -2.83 -12.28 -4.43
N LEU A 31 -2.97 -10.95 -4.30
CA LEU A 31 -4.14 -10.32 -3.69
C LEU A 31 -5.35 -10.25 -4.64
N ALA A 32 -5.13 -10.33 -5.96
CA ALA A 32 -6.22 -10.24 -6.92
C ALA A 32 -7.28 -11.34 -6.68
N GLY A 33 -8.54 -10.93 -6.64
CA GLY A 33 -9.69 -11.77 -6.33
C GLY A 33 -10.01 -11.90 -4.84
N ARG A 34 -9.11 -11.52 -3.93
CA ARG A 34 -9.38 -11.52 -2.48
C ARG A 34 -10.24 -10.32 -2.09
N THR A 35 -11.08 -10.52 -1.09
CA THR A 35 -12.00 -9.49 -0.59
C THR A 35 -11.30 -8.57 0.39
N LEU A 36 -11.45 -7.24 0.24
CA LEU A 36 -11.01 -6.30 1.27
C LEU A 36 -11.88 -6.46 2.52
N THR A 37 -11.32 -7.00 3.59
CA THR A 37 -12.03 -7.37 4.81
C THR A 37 -11.94 -6.29 5.88
N SER A 38 -10.79 -5.62 6.00
CA SER A 38 -10.63 -4.46 6.88
C SER A 38 -9.52 -3.53 6.42
N VAL A 39 -9.61 -2.26 6.86
CA VAL A 39 -8.51 -1.28 6.73
C VAL A 39 -8.28 -0.64 8.09
N TRP A 40 -7.03 -0.54 8.53
CA TRP A 40 -6.68 0.08 9.81
C TRP A 40 -5.71 1.23 9.62
N MET A 41 -5.95 2.29 10.37
CA MET A 41 -5.12 3.49 10.40
C MET A 41 -4.91 3.90 11.86
N VAL A 42 -3.74 4.44 12.18
CA VAL A 42 -3.49 4.98 13.52
C VAL A 42 -4.15 6.34 13.64
N TRP A 43 -4.83 6.59 14.75
CA TRP A 43 -5.58 7.80 14.99
C TRP A 43 -5.08 8.48 16.25
N ASP A 44 -4.86 9.79 16.19
CA ASP A 44 -4.60 10.61 17.37
C ASP A 44 -5.91 10.97 18.05
N LEU A 45 -6.06 10.53 19.30
CA LEU A 45 -7.26 10.75 20.10
C LEU A 45 -7.40 12.17 20.65
N ARG A 46 -6.28 12.89 20.79
CA ARG A 46 -6.29 14.26 21.33
C ARG A 46 -6.73 15.25 20.26
N ASP A 47 -6.20 15.09 19.06
CA ASP A 47 -6.46 16.01 17.94
C ASP A 47 -7.59 15.49 17.03
N ASP A 48 -8.09 14.27 17.27
CA ASP A 48 -9.10 13.57 16.49
C ASP A 48 -8.80 13.58 14.99
N GLU A 49 -7.57 13.23 14.65
CA GLU A 49 -7.10 13.18 13.27
C GLU A 49 -6.32 11.88 12.96
N TRP A 50 -6.16 11.63 11.67
CA TRP A 50 -5.33 10.54 11.20
C TRP A 50 -3.86 10.85 11.53
N PHE A 51 -3.21 9.92 12.22
CA PHE A 51 -1.78 9.98 12.48
C PHE A 51 -1.01 9.33 11.31
N CYS A 52 -0.70 10.15 10.30
CA CYS A 52 -0.16 9.75 8.99
C CYS A 52 1.28 9.24 9.00
N ASP A 53 2.03 9.40 10.09
CA ASP A 53 3.38 8.83 10.26
C ASP A 53 3.38 7.29 10.35
N CYS A 54 2.25 6.70 10.74
CA CYS A 54 2.15 5.25 10.94
C CYS A 54 1.62 4.52 9.71
N PRO A 55 1.94 3.23 9.54
CA PRO A 55 1.52 2.43 8.40
C PRO A 55 0.00 2.37 8.23
N VAL A 56 -0.45 2.29 6.98
CA VAL A 56 -1.83 1.96 6.60
C VAL A 56 -1.93 0.46 6.32
N LEU A 57 -2.88 -0.21 6.96
CA LEU A 57 -3.06 -1.66 6.88
C LEU A 57 -4.27 -1.99 6.02
N PHE A 58 -4.10 -2.85 5.03
CA PHE A 58 -5.20 -3.43 4.26
C PHE A 58 -5.21 -4.93 4.46
N ASP A 59 -6.30 -5.48 4.99
CA ASP A 59 -6.51 -6.91 5.12
C ASP A 59 -7.37 -7.41 3.95
N PHE A 60 -6.84 -8.35 3.18
CA PHE A 60 -7.51 -8.98 2.06
C PHE A 60 -7.72 -10.46 2.36
N ASP A 61 -8.85 -10.79 3.00
CA ASP A 61 -9.23 -12.16 3.35
C ASP A 61 -8.10 -12.89 4.11
N GLY A 62 -7.61 -12.27 5.19
CA GLY A 62 -6.55 -12.78 6.05
C GLY A 62 -5.12 -12.57 5.53
N GLU A 63 -4.95 -11.92 4.36
CA GLU A 63 -3.66 -11.45 3.87
C GLU A 63 -3.55 -9.94 4.06
N GLN A 64 -2.87 -9.54 5.13
CA GLN A 64 -2.65 -8.14 5.48
C GLN A 64 -1.37 -7.61 4.82
N VAL A 65 -1.50 -6.51 4.10
CA VAL A 65 -0.39 -5.68 3.63
C VAL A 65 -0.35 -4.39 4.44
N GLU A 66 0.85 -4.02 4.89
CA GLU A 66 1.11 -2.85 5.73
C GLU A 66 2.02 -1.91 4.93
N ILE A 67 1.51 -0.74 4.58
CA ILE A 67 2.20 0.22 3.71
C ILE A 67 2.63 1.41 4.54
N ASN A 68 3.90 1.79 4.46
CA ASN A 68 4.40 3.00 5.09
C ASN A 68 5.33 3.75 4.15
N HIS A 69 5.10 5.04 4.00
CA HIS A 69 6.04 5.96 3.38
C HIS A 69 6.91 6.62 4.45
N GLN A 70 8.15 6.92 4.11
CA GLN A 70 8.99 7.87 4.85
C GLN A 70 9.96 8.51 3.86
N LYS A 71 10.45 9.72 4.15
CA LYS A 71 11.41 10.43 3.29
C LYS A 71 10.93 10.55 1.84
N LEU A 72 11.64 11.30 1.02
CA LEU A 72 11.13 11.68 -0.29
C LEU A 72 10.95 10.54 -1.30
N GLY A 73 11.26 9.28 -0.99
CA GLY A 73 11.06 8.14 -1.89
C GLY A 73 11.04 6.75 -1.24
N ASP A 74 11.27 6.62 0.08
CA ASP A 74 11.27 5.30 0.71
C ASP A 74 9.83 4.83 0.93
N VAL A 75 9.55 3.59 0.51
CA VAL A 75 8.32 2.89 0.84
C VAL A 75 8.63 1.54 1.46
N SER A 76 7.89 1.16 2.50
CA SER A 76 7.94 -0.15 3.12
C SER A 76 6.62 -0.86 2.92
N LEU A 77 6.69 -2.11 2.44
CA LEU A 77 5.59 -3.06 2.48
C LEU A 77 5.98 -4.21 3.40
N THR A 78 5.29 -4.33 4.52
CA THR A 78 5.34 -5.55 5.34
C THR A 78 4.01 -6.28 5.26
N TRP A 79 3.97 -7.47 5.84
CA TRP A 79 2.81 -8.33 5.69
C TRP A 79 2.58 -9.19 6.92
N ASN A 80 1.35 -9.18 7.41
CA ASN A 80 0.90 -9.92 8.59
C ASN A 80 1.82 -9.73 9.83
N MET A 81 2.52 -8.60 9.92
CA MET A 81 3.41 -8.29 11.05
C MET A 81 2.69 -7.49 12.13
N ILE A 82 1.79 -6.59 11.72
CA ILE A 82 1.12 -5.68 12.63
C ILE A 82 -0.21 -6.28 13.09
N ASP A 83 -0.38 -6.40 14.39
CA ASP A 83 -1.67 -6.76 15.00
C ASP A 83 -2.39 -5.48 15.44
N PRO A 84 -3.44 -5.02 14.72
CA PRO A 84 -4.15 -3.79 15.04
C PRO A 84 -4.97 -3.89 16.34
N THR A 85 -5.07 -5.07 16.97
CA THR A 85 -5.66 -5.20 18.31
C THR A 85 -4.71 -4.79 19.42
N ARG A 86 -3.42 -4.62 19.13
CA ARG A 86 -2.39 -4.20 20.08
C ARG A 86 -2.20 -2.68 20.04
N PRO A 87 -1.92 -2.04 21.19
CA PRO A 87 -1.77 -0.60 21.24
C PRO A 87 -0.52 -0.12 20.49
N VAL A 88 -0.61 1.07 19.89
CA VAL A 88 0.54 1.84 19.40
C VAL A 88 1.06 2.70 20.54
N ARG A 89 2.37 2.69 20.79
CA ARG A 89 3.00 3.39 21.92
C ARG A 89 4.05 4.38 21.45
N TRP A 90 3.63 5.60 21.14
CA TRP A 90 4.52 6.69 20.78
C TRP A 90 4.55 7.77 21.88
N PRO A 91 5.73 8.10 22.46
CA PRO A 91 5.83 9.15 23.47
C PRO A 91 5.29 10.49 22.98
N GLY A 92 4.42 11.11 23.78
CA GLY A 92 3.84 12.42 23.47
C GLY A 92 2.45 12.36 22.84
N PHE A 93 2.04 11.22 22.27
CA PHE A 93 0.76 11.06 21.58
C PHE A 93 -0.19 10.11 22.32
N ASP A 94 -1.49 10.19 22.02
CA ASP A 94 -2.50 9.24 22.47
C ASP A 94 -3.09 8.54 21.25
N LEU A 95 -2.53 7.39 20.90
CA LEU A 95 -2.74 6.74 19.61
C LEU A 95 -3.56 5.46 19.75
N GLN A 96 -4.50 5.26 18.81
CA GLN A 96 -5.24 4.00 18.69
C GLN A 96 -5.35 3.56 17.23
N TRP A 97 -5.47 2.25 17.00
CA TRP A 97 -5.94 1.76 15.71
C TRP A 97 -7.42 2.07 15.55
N ARG A 98 -7.79 2.68 14.42
CA ARG A 98 -9.17 2.95 14.05
C ARG A 98 -9.49 2.20 12.75
N PRO A 99 -10.55 1.38 12.72
CA PRO A 99 -10.95 0.69 11.50
C PRO A 99 -11.67 1.66 10.56
N GLU A 100 -11.27 1.65 9.29
CA GLU A 100 -11.92 2.33 8.16
C GLU A 100 -12.40 3.77 8.45
N PRO A 101 -11.52 4.68 8.93
CA PRO A 101 -11.97 5.99 9.38
C PRO A 101 -12.44 6.90 8.23
N LEU A 102 -12.09 6.58 6.97
CA LEU A 102 -12.43 7.38 5.80
C LEU A 102 -13.63 6.79 5.04
N PRO A 103 -14.63 7.59 4.63
CA PRO A 103 -15.79 7.10 3.88
C PRO A 103 -15.44 6.34 2.60
N GLY A 104 -14.37 6.74 1.90
CA GLY A 104 -13.89 6.04 0.72
C GLY A 104 -13.42 4.61 1.02
N LEU A 105 -12.80 4.36 2.18
CA LEU A 105 -12.41 3.01 2.60
C LEU A 105 -13.62 2.14 2.93
N GLN A 106 -14.60 2.73 3.63
CA GLN A 106 -15.85 2.05 3.98
C GLN A 106 -16.61 1.58 2.72
N ALA A 107 -16.57 2.37 1.65
CA ALA A 107 -17.21 2.05 0.38
C ALA A 107 -16.51 0.90 -0.39
N LEU A 108 -15.23 0.64 -0.13
CA LEU A 108 -14.46 -0.43 -0.78
C LEU A 108 -14.52 -1.77 -0.01
N ARG A 109 -14.88 -1.74 1.28
CA ARG A 109 -14.92 -2.93 2.12
C ARG A 109 -15.94 -3.95 1.59
N GLY A 110 -15.57 -5.22 1.63
CA GLY A 110 -16.36 -6.33 1.12
C GLY A 110 -16.27 -6.51 -0.40
N LEU A 111 -15.55 -5.63 -1.11
CA LEU A 111 -15.33 -5.79 -2.54
C LEU A 111 -14.09 -6.64 -2.83
N PRO A 112 -14.13 -7.49 -3.87
CA PRO A 112 -12.96 -8.20 -4.34
C PRO A 112 -11.98 -7.25 -5.03
N LEU A 113 -10.70 -7.37 -4.69
CA LEU A 113 -9.63 -6.65 -5.34
C LEU A 113 -9.48 -7.12 -6.79
N LYS A 114 -9.40 -6.19 -7.75
CA LYS A 114 -9.08 -6.50 -9.14
C LYS A 114 -7.58 -6.67 -9.35
N GLY A 115 -6.80 -5.82 -8.71
CA GLY A 115 -5.35 -5.90 -8.71
C GLY A 115 -4.72 -4.81 -7.86
N ALA A 116 -3.46 -5.06 -7.49
CA ALA A 116 -2.56 -4.06 -6.92
C ALA A 116 -1.67 -3.47 -8.02
N GLU A 117 -1.46 -2.16 -7.99
CA GLU A 117 -0.68 -1.39 -8.95
C GLU A 117 0.41 -0.62 -8.22
N LEU A 118 1.61 -0.58 -8.82
CA LEU A 118 2.71 0.29 -8.39
C LEU A 118 2.71 1.51 -9.30
N LEU A 119 2.29 2.67 -8.77
CA LEU A 119 2.22 3.91 -9.54
C LEU A 119 3.56 4.63 -9.37
N GLU A 120 4.25 4.90 -10.48
CA GLU A 120 5.51 5.63 -10.44
C GLU A 120 5.28 7.10 -10.82
N TRP A 121 5.77 8.02 -10.00
CA TRP A 121 5.72 9.45 -10.27
C TRP A 121 6.75 9.86 -11.34
N THR A 122 6.27 10.54 -12.38
CA THR A 122 7.06 10.98 -13.53
C THR A 122 6.99 12.49 -13.76
N GLY A 123 6.70 13.27 -12.72
CA GLY A 123 6.47 14.72 -12.82
C GLY A 123 7.72 15.56 -13.09
N GLY A 124 8.93 14.97 -13.05
CA GLY A 124 10.20 15.68 -13.27
C GLY A 124 10.61 16.62 -12.13
N ASP A 125 10.02 16.45 -10.94
CA ASP A 125 10.36 17.17 -9.71
C ASP A 125 11.11 16.25 -8.72
N VAL A 126 11.23 16.68 -7.47
CA VAL A 126 11.95 15.94 -6.43
C VAL A 126 11.33 14.59 -6.08
N ALA A 127 10.06 14.35 -6.42
CA ALA A 127 9.37 13.08 -6.20
C ALA A 127 9.55 12.10 -7.37
N GLN A 128 10.36 12.44 -8.38
CA GLN A 128 10.60 11.59 -9.55
C GLN A 128 11.06 10.19 -9.11
N GLY A 129 10.31 9.16 -9.54
CA GLY A 129 10.58 7.76 -9.20
C GLY A 129 9.85 7.25 -7.96
N ASN A 130 9.16 8.12 -7.21
CA ASN A 130 8.35 7.72 -6.06
C ASN A 130 7.29 6.72 -6.46
N VAL A 131 7.06 5.76 -5.57
CA VAL A 131 6.16 4.64 -5.81
C VAL A 131 4.97 4.69 -4.88
N ASP A 132 3.79 4.93 -5.43
CA ASP A 132 2.54 4.82 -4.68
C ASP A 132 1.95 3.42 -4.85
N ILE A 133 1.29 2.91 -3.81
CA ILE A 133 0.66 1.59 -3.82
C ILE A 133 -0.83 1.78 -4.00
N SER A 134 -1.38 1.30 -5.12
CA SER A 134 -2.79 1.43 -5.44
C SER A 134 -3.49 0.08 -5.50
N PHE A 135 -4.70 0.03 -4.95
CA PHE A 135 -5.59 -1.13 -4.96
C PHE A 135 -6.83 -0.78 -5.78
N ALA A 136 -6.99 -1.46 -6.92
CA ALA A 136 -8.11 -1.25 -7.82
C ALA A 136 -9.24 -2.26 -7.52
N PHE A 137 -10.47 -1.76 -7.47
CA PHE A 137 -11.71 -2.53 -7.30
C PHE A 137 -12.64 -2.27 -8.48
N GLU A 138 -13.75 -3.00 -8.58
CA GLU A 138 -14.74 -2.79 -9.64
C GLU A 138 -15.31 -1.36 -9.64
N THR A 139 -15.58 -0.82 -8.45
CA THR A 139 -16.32 0.45 -8.29
C THR A 139 -15.45 1.62 -7.83
N GLY A 140 -14.13 1.43 -7.72
CA GLY A 140 -13.24 2.46 -7.21
C GLY A 140 -11.82 1.96 -6.97
N ARG A 141 -11.02 2.78 -6.29
CA ARG A 141 -9.67 2.44 -5.89
C ARG A 141 -9.28 3.18 -4.62
N VAL A 142 -8.16 2.77 -4.06
CA VAL A 142 -7.47 3.50 -3.00
C VAL A 142 -5.98 3.45 -3.28
N THR A 143 -5.32 4.59 -3.13
CA THR A 143 -3.88 4.74 -3.32
C THR A 143 -3.27 5.27 -2.04
N VAL A 144 -2.27 4.57 -1.50
CA VAL A 144 -1.40 5.10 -0.45
C VAL A 144 -0.17 5.70 -1.11
N PHE A 145 0.00 7.01 -0.95
CA PHE A 145 1.05 7.78 -1.61
C PHE A 145 1.93 8.50 -0.59
N ASN A 146 3.09 8.96 -1.03
CA ASN A 146 3.97 9.78 -0.21
C ASN A 146 3.49 11.23 -0.16
N ALA A 147 3.04 11.68 1.01
CA ALA A 147 2.54 13.02 1.26
C ALA A 147 3.56 13.91 1.98
N LEU A 148 4.79 13.98 1.44
CA LEU A 148 5.94 14.69 2.04
C LEU A 148 6.47 13.99 3.29
N ASP A 149 6.96 12.77 3.10
CA ASP A 149 7.56 11.90 4.13
C ASP A 149 6.56 11.26 5.10
N GLU A 150 5.26 11.50 4.88
CA GLU A 150 4.13 10.91 5.58
C GLU A 150 3.26 10.10 4.61
N ASN A 151 2.34 9.29 5.13
CA ASN A 151 1.36 8.62 4.29
C ASN A 151 0.24 9.59 3.87
N GLY A 152 -0.16 9.52 2.61
CA GLY A 152 -1.39 10.09 2.08
C GLY A 152 -2.32 8.99 1.55
N VAL A 153 -3.63 9.27 1.50
CA VAL A 153 -4.62 8.38 0.89
C VAL A 153 -5.45 9.14 -0.15
N SER A 154 -5.56 8.58 -1.35
CA SER A 154 -6.43 9.09 -2.42
C SER A 154 -7.36 8.00 -2.94
N PHE A 155 -8.55 8.40 -3.37
CA PHE A 155 -9.55 7.54 -4.03
C PHE A 155 -9.71 7.88 -5.51
N ASP A 156 -8.99 8.91 -5.99
CA ASP A 156 -9.05 9.36 -7.36
C ASP A 156 -8.25 8.45 -8.30
N PRO A 157 -8.60 8.39 -9.59
CA PRO A 157 -7.75 7.78 -10.61
C PRO A 157 -6.33 8.37 -10.60
N PRO A 158 -5.29 7.59 -10.99
CA PRO A 158 -3.95 8.11 -11.14
C PRO A 158 -3.92 9.34 -12.07
N GLY A 159 -3.20 10.37 -11.65
CA GLY A 159 -3.01 11.59 -12.42
C GLY A 159 -2.12 11.37 -13.66
N PRO A 160 -2.00 12.35 -14.56
CA PRO A 160 -1.20 12.24 -15.78
C PRO A 160 0.31 12.03 -15.52
N SER A 161 0.80 12.42 -14.34
CA SER A 161 2.18 12.23 -13.90
C SER A 161 2.38 10.94 -13.09
N GLN A 162 1.37 10.10 -12.93
CA GLN A 162 1.47 8.80 -12.30
C GLN A 162 1.32 7.73 -13.37
N THR A 163 2.39 6.99 -13.61
CA THR A 163 2.37 5.94 -14.63
C THR A 163 2.14 4.57 -14.01
N VAL A 164 1.37 3.74 -14.73
CA VAL A 164 1.20 2.31 -14.41
C VAL A 164 1.92 1.47 -15.46
N PRO A 165 3.28 1.47 -15.52
CA PRO A 165 3.95 0.53 -16.39
C PRO A 165 3.47 -0.91 -16.09
N PRO A 166 3.52 -1.84 -17.05
CA PRO A 166 3.27 -3.24 -16.75
C PRO A 166 4.22 -3.70 -15.64
N VAL A 167 3.72 -4.39 -14.61
CA VAL A 167 4.61 -5.06 -13.66
C VAL A 167 5.44 -6.06 -14.48
N PRO A 168 6.78 -5.94 -14.52
CA PRO A 168 7.60 -6.87 -15.29
C PRO A 168 7.32 -8.28 -14.80
N LEU A 169 6.92 -9.16 -15.72
CA LEU A 169 6.76 -10.57 -15.40
C LEU A 169 8.10 -11.13 -14.94
N THR A 170 8.08 -11.96 -13.92
CA THR A 170 9.28 -12.71 -13.52
C THR A 170 9.74 -13.62 -14.66
N HIS A 171 11.01 -14.00 -14.65
CA HIS A 171 11.58 -14.87 -15.70
C HIS A 171 10.85 -16.24 -15.78
N SER A 172 10.31 -16.72 -14.65
CA SER A 172 9.43 -17.89 -14.56
C SER A 172 8.09 -17.70 -15.27
N GLU A 173 7.50 -16.50 -15.18
CA GLU A 173 6.18 -16.20 -15.76
C GLU A 173 6.27 -15.91 -17.25
N LEU A 174 7.37 -15.32 -17.70
CA LEU A 174 7.70 -15.20 -19.13
C LEU A 174 7.80 -16.58 -19.78
N ARG A 175 8.43 -17.55 -19.10
CA ARG A 175 8.51 -18.95 -19.57
C ARG A 175 7.14 -19.63 -19.58
N TYR A 176 6.33 -19.44 -18.54
CA TYR A 176 4.98 -20.01 -18.49
C TYR A 176 4.10 -19.47 -19.64
N ARG A 177 4.12 -18.16 -19.88
CA ARG A 177 3.38 -17.55 -21.00
C ARG A 177 3.88 -17.98 -22.38
N ALA A 178 5.20 -18.12 -22.54
CA ALA A 178 5.77 -18.65 -23.78
C ALA A 178 5.35 -20.11 -24.03
N SER A 179 5.15 -20.90 -22.97
CA SER A 179 4.68 -22.28 -23.07
C SER A 179 3.17 -22.43 -23.24
N SER A 180 2.37 -21.45 -22.81
CA SER A 180 0.90 -21.51 -22.85
C SER A 180 0.27 -20.93 -24.12
N GLY A 181 1.07 -20.37 -25.04
CA GLY A 181 0.62 -19.94 -26.37
C GLY A 181 -0.39 -18.78 -26.38
N TRP A 182 -0.47 -18.00 -25.31
CA TRP A 182 -1.42 -16.90 -25.19
C TRP A 182 -0.95 -15.66 -25.96
N ASN A 183 -1.75 -15.18 -26.92
CA ASN A 183 -1.47 -13.99 -27.75
C ASN A 183 -2.61 -12.97 -27.54
N PRO A 184 -2.39 -11.83 -26.87
CA PRO A 184 -3.38 -10.78 -26.78
C PRO A 184 -3.08 -9.71 -27.84
N TRP A 185 -3.61 -9.93 -29.05
CA TRP A 185 -4.07 -8.83 -29.88
C TRP A 185 -5.59 -8.82 -29.83
#